data_AF-A0A8B9F9I8-F1
#
_entry.id   AF-A0A8B9F9I8-F1
#
_cell.length_a   1.000
_cell.length_b   1.000
_cell.length_c   1.000
_cell.angle_alpha   90.00
_cell.angle_beta   90.00
_cell.angle_gamma   90.00
#
_symmetry.space_group_name_H-M   'P 1'
#
loop_
_entity.id
_entity.type
_entity.pdbx_description
1 polymer ?
#
loop_
_entity_poly.entity_id
_entity_poly.type
_entity_poly.pdbx_seq_one_letter_code
_entity_poly.pdbx_strand_id
1 'polypeptide(L)'
;MFTVQLTLGEQTWEAEGSSIKKAQHAAASKALSETTLPKPTPRPPKNNVNNNPGSITPTVELNGLAMKRGEPAIYRPLDPKPIPNYRANYNFRGMYNQRFICMSTHGTG
;
A
#
# COMPACT_ATOMS: atom_id res chain seq x y z
N MET A 1 27.92 23.75 5.61
CA MET A 1 28.17 22.95 6.82
C MET A 1 26.97 23.12 7.73
N PHE A 2 26.38 22.05 8.22
CA PHE A 2 25.23 22.09 9.12
C PHE A 2 25.61 21.48 10.46
N THR A 3 25.22 22.13 11.55
CA THR A 3 25.44 21.66 12.92
C THR A 3 24.08 21.45 13.57
N VAL A 4 23.91 20.31 14.24
CA VAL A 4 22.66 19.91 14.90
C VAL A 4 22.98 19.48 16.31
N GLN A 5 22.20 20.01 17.26
CA GLN A 5 22.20 19.57 18.65
C GLN A 5 20.94 18.72 18.91
N LEU A 6 21.12 17.56 19.52
CA LEU A 6 20.06 16.64 19.94
C LEU A 6 20.06 16.60 21.47
N THR A 7 18.92 16.96 22.08
CA THR A 7 18.72 16.86 23.53
C THR A 7 17.68 15.78 23.84
N LEU A 8 18.02 14.86 24.75
CA LEU A 8 17.14 13.80 25.23
C LEU A 8 17.19 13.76 26.76
N GLY A 9 16.15 14.28 27.41
CA GLY A 9 16.15 14.50 28.86
C GLY A 9 17.28 15.48 29.24
N GLU A 10 18.17 15.04 30.12
CA GLU A 10 19.34 15.80 30.61
C GLU A 10 20.58 15.65 29.72
N GLN A 11 20.54 14.80 28.68
CA GLN A 11 21.70 14.49 27.83
C GLN A 11 21.65 15.26 26.52
N THR A 12 22.79 15.76 26.07
CA THR A 12 22.92 16.53 24.82
C THR A 12 24.07 16.02 23.97
N TRP A 13 23.83 15.88 22.67
CA TRP A 13 24.84 15.52 21.67
C TRP A 13 24.83 16.50 20.51
N GLU A 14 26.02 16.78 19.98
CA GLU A 14 26.18 17.68 18.85
C GLU A 14 26.93 16.98 17.72
N ALA A 15 26.50 17.20 16.49
CA ALA A 15 27.16 16.68 15.31
C ALA A 15 26.99 17.57 14.09
N GLU A 16 27.90 17.39 13.15
CA GLU A 16 27.98 18.18 11.93
C GLU A 16 27.75 17.31 10.69
N GLY A 17 27.30 17.91 9.60
CA GLY A 17 27.07 17.20 8.35
C GLY A 17 27.08 18.10 7.12
N SER A 18 27.28 17.47 5.96
CA SER A 18 27.19 18.15 4.65
C SER A 18 25.74 18.53 4.28
N SER A 19 24.75 17.99 5.00
CA SER A 19 23.34 18.35 4.92
C SER A 19 22.67 18.22 6.29
N ILE A 20 21.54 18.89 6.51
CA ILE A 20 20.76 18.79 7.77
C ILE A 20 20.46 17.33 8.13
N LYS A 21 20.01 16.53 7.14
CA LYS A 21 19.71 15.11 7.34
C LYS A 21 20.94 14.32 7.82
N LYS A 22 22.12 14.62 7.27
CA LYS A 22 23.37 13.98 7.70
C LYS A 22 23.77 14.41 9.11
N ALA A 23 23.65 15.69 9.45
CA ALA A 23 23.93 16.18 10.79
C ALA A 23 22.97 15.58 11.84
N GLN A 24 21.67 15.48 11.51
CA GLN A 24 20.67 14.80 12.34
C GLN A 24 21.00 13.32 12.55
N HIS A 25 21.31 12.60 11.47
CA HIS A 25 21.69 11.19 11.56
C HIS A 25 22.94 11.01 12.44
N ALA A 26 23.96 11.84 12.25
CA ALA A 26 25.18 11.79 13.04
C ALA A 26 24.93 12.08 14.53
N ALA A 27 24.10 13.08 14.85
CA ALA A 27 23.73 13.38 16.24
C ALA A 27 22.92 12.24 16.87
N ALA A 28 21.98 11.65 16.12
CA ALA A 28 21.21 10.48 16.57
C ALA A 28 22.09 9.25 16.78
N SER A 29 23.08 9.00 15.91
CA SER A 29 24.03 7.91 16.07
C SER A 29 24.85 8.03 17.36
N LYS A 30 25.38 9.25 17.65
CA LYS A 30 26.09 9.51 18.92
C LYS A 30 25.20 9.25 20.14
N ALA A 31 23.96 9.74 20.09
CA ALA A 31 23.02 9.53 21.18
C ALA A 31 22.70 8.05 21.42
N LEU A 32 22.55 7.24 20.37
CA LEU A 32 22.30 5.80 20.51
C LEU A 32 23.48 5.03 21.12
N SER A 33 24.72 5.48 20.91
CA SER A 33 25.93 4.82 21.46
C SER A 33 26.28 5.30 22.87
N GLU A 34 26.02 6.58 23.18
CA GLU A 34 26.50 7.23 24.41
C GLU A 34 25.40 7.40 25.46
N THR A 35 24.11 7.26 25.10
CA THR A 35 23.02 7.41 26.07
C THR A 35 23.08 6.37 27.18
N THR A 36 22.79 6.81 28.39
CA THR A 36 22.63 5.95 29.57
C THR A 36 21.16 5.59 29.84
N LEU A 37 20.25 6.06 28.98
CA LEU A 37 18.82 5.79 29.13
C LEU A 37 18.50 4.33 28.80
N PRO A 38 17.51 3.72 29.49
CA PRO A 38 17.11 2.35 29.22
C PRO A 38 16.57 2.21 27.80
N LYS A 39 16.89 1.10 27.14
CA LYS A 39 16.33 0.79 25.82
C LYS A 39 14.82 0.59 25.96
N PRO A 40 14.01 1.15 25.05
CA PRO A 40 12.58 0.90 25.06
C PRO A 40 12.30 -0.58 24.85
N THR A 41 11.18 -1.07 25.39
CA THR A 41 10.74 -2.44 25.16
C THR A 41 10.58 -2.69 23.66
N PRO A 42 10.97 -3.88 23.16
CA PRO A 42 10.77 -4.22 21.76
C PRO A 42 9.31 -4.01 21.41
N ARG A 43 9.05 -3.29 20.31
CA ARG A 43 7.69 -3.10 19.82
C ARG A 43 7.08 -4.51 19.62
N PRO A 44 5.88 -4.79 20.15
CA PRO A 44 5.23 -6.07 19.88
C PRO A 44 5.14 -6.27 18.37
N PRO A 45 5.26 -7.53 17.88
CA PRO A 45 5.18 -7.81 16.46
C PRO A 45 3.89 -7.20 15.93
N LYS A 46 4.03 -6.26 14.99
CA LYS A 46 2.86 -5.76 14.27
C LYS A 46 2.28 -6.97 13.55
N ASN A 47 1.03 -7.34 13.87
CA ASN A 47 0.27 -8.21 12.98
C ASN A 47 0.40 -7.59 11.59
N ASN A 48 0.93 -8.37 10.65
CA ASN A 48 1.22 -7.97 9.28
C ASN A 48 -0.10 -7.84 8.49
N VAL A 49 -1.06 -7.11 9.05
CA VAL A 49 -2.20 -6.58 8.34
C VAL A 49 -1.68 -5.29 7.75
N ASN A 50 -1.27 -5.36 6.50
CA ASN A 50 -0.79 -4.25 5.69
C ASN A 50 -1.64 -3.01 6.01
N ASN A 51 -1.03 -2.03 6.68
CA ASN A 51 -1.71 -0.92 7.38
C ASN A 51 -2.38 0.12 6.45
N ASN A 52 -2.75 -0.27 5.24
CA ASN A 52 -3.70 0.47 4.44
C ASN A 52 -4.61 -0.52 3.70
N PRO A 53 -5.80 -0.87 4.25
CA PRO A 53 -6.73 -1.79 3.60
C PRO A 53 -7.21 -1.30 2.22
N GLY A 54 -6.88 -0.07 1.81
CA GLY A 54 -7.12 0.45 0.47
C GLY A 54 -5.89 0.57 -0.45
N SER A 55 -4.67 0.24 -0.01
CA SER A 55 -3.45 0.42 -0.84
C SER A 55 -3.16 -0.76 -1.77
N ILE A 56 -3.71 -1.94 -1.47
CA ILE A 56 -3.40 -3.16 -2.18
C ILE A 56 -4.65 -3.64 -2.92
N THR A 57 -4.52 -3.88 -4.22
CA THR A 57 -5.63 -4.45 -4.98
C THR A 57 -5.79 -5.92 -4.60
N PRO A 58 -7.02 -6.48 -4.63
CA PRO A 58 -7.27 -7.89 -4.28
C PRO A 58 -6.37 -8.88 -5.05
N THR A 59 -6.05 -8.54 -6.30
CA THR A 59 -5.15 -9.31 -7.15
C THR A 59 -3.71 -9.35 -6.63
N VAL A 60 -3.20 -8.24 -6.10
CA VAL A 60 -1.83 -8.18 -5.54
C VAL A 60 -1.74 -8.97 -4.24
N GLU A 61 -2.80 -8.94 -3.41
CA GLU A 61 -2.90 -9.79 -2.22
C GLU A 61 -2.87 -11.28 -2.59
N LEU A 62 -3.65 -11.69 -3.60
CA LEU A 62 -3.64 -13.06 -4.14
C LEU A 62 -2.26 -13.45 -4.66
N ASN A 63 -1.61 -12.59 -5.43
CA ASN A 63 -0.25 -12.84 -5.95
C ASN A 63 0.76 -13.02 -4.80
N GLY A 64 0.68 -12.19 -3.75
CA GLY A 64 1.53 -12.30 -2.58
C GLY A 64 1.31 -13.60 -1.81
N LEU A 65 0.06 -14.07 -1.75
CA LEU A 65 -0.28 -15.37 -1.15
C LEU A 65 0.30 -16.54 -1.97
N ALA A 66 0.19 -16.48 -3.31
CA ALA A 66 0.76 -17.49 -4.20
C ALA A 66 2.29 -17.58 -4.06
N MET A 67 2.98 -16.44 -4.01
CA MET A 67 4.42 -16.37 -3.75
C MET A 67 4.81 -17.01 -2.42
N LYS A 68 4.05 -16.76 -1.35
CA LYS A 68 4.29 -17.39 -0.02
C LYS A 68 4.14 -18.91 -0.05
N ARG A 69 3.31 -19.44 -0.97
CA ARG A 69 3.09 -20.88 -1.16
C ARG A 69 4.04 -21.50 -2.19
N GLY A 70 4.84 -20.70 -2.88
CA GLY A 70 5.69 -21.17 -3.98
C GLY A 70 4.90 -21.57 -5.24
N GLU A 71 3.65 -21.11 -5.38
CA GLU A 71 2.76 -21.41 -6.50
C GLU A 71 2.69 -20.22 -7.47
N PRO A 72 2.64 -20.43 -8.80
CA PRO A 72 2.48 -19.34 -9.76
C PRO A 72 1.01 -18.86 -9.82
N ALA A 73 0.79 -17.56 -9.86
CA ALA A 73 -0.52 -16.97 -10.16
C ALA A 73 -0.74 -16.87 -11.68
N ILE A 74 -1.71 -17.62 -12.22
CA ILE A 74 -1.98 -17.70 -13.67
C ILE A 74 -3.35 -17.08 -13.99
N TYR A 75 -3.37 -16.12 -14.90
CA TYR A 75 -4.59 -15.44 -15.37
C TYR A 75 -4.92 -15.87 -16.80
N ARG A 76 -6.19 -16.18 -17.08
CA ARG A 76 -6.67 -16.49 -18.43
C ARG A 76 -7.93 -15.66 -18.74
N PRO A 77 -8.06 -15.12 -19.95
CA PRO A 77 -9.32 -14.49 -20.38
C PRO A 77 -10.48 -15.48 -20.26
N LEU A 78 -11.64 -14.98 -19.86
CA LEU A 78 -12.87 -15.75 -19.92
C LEU A 78 -13.42 -15.71 -21.34
N ASP A 79 -13.94 -16.83 -21.80
CA ASP A 79 -14.71 -16.86 -23.05
C ASP A 79 -15.94 -15.93 -22.92
N PRO A 80 -16.35 -15.26 -24.01
CA PRO A 80 -17.57 -14.48 -24.01
C PRO A 80 -18.74 -15.36 -23.57
N LYS A 81 -19.44 -14.96 -22.50
CA LYS A 81 -20.62 -15.69 -22.06
C LYS A 81 -21.59 -15.81 -23.23
N PRO A 82 -22.03 -17.01 -23.62
CA PRO A 82 -23.03 -17.15 -24.68
C PRO A 82 -24.25 -16.34 -24.26
N ILE A 83 -24.57 -15.34 -25.08
CA ILE A 83 -25.73 -14.49 -24.87
C ILE A 83 -26.93 -15.44 -24.96
N PRO A 84 -27.74 -15.59 -23.90
CA PRO A 84 -28.96 -16.37 -24.02
C PRO A 84 -29.78 -15.74 -25.15
N ASN A 85 -30.20 -16.56 -26.12
CA ASN A 85 -31.13 -16.17 -27.19
C ASN A 85 -32.51 -15.89 -26.58
N TYR A 86 -32.60 -14.91 -25.68
CA TYR A 86 -33.85 -14.40 -25.18
C TYR A 86 -34.38 -13.44 -26.25
N ARG A 87 -35.12 -14.00 -27.22
CA ARG A 87 -36.06 -13.19 -28.00
C ARG A 87 -37.05 -12.60 -26.99
N ALA A 88 -36.79 -11.38 -26.55
CA ALA A 88 -37.67 -10.64 -25.66
C ALA A 88 -39.01 -10.44 -26.38
N ASN A 89 -40.05 -11.15 -25.95
CA ASN A 89 -41.42 -10.82 -26.29
C ASN A 89 -41.75 -9.52 -25.53
N TYR A 90 -41.79 -8.39 -26.23
CA TYR A 90 -42.05 -7.05 -25.69
C TYR A 90 -43.53 -6.83 -25.26
N ASN A 91 -44.15 -7.82 -24.63
CA ASN A 91 -45.52 -7.71 -24.08
C ASN A 91 -45.57 -7.74 -22.55
N PHE A 92 -44.45 -7.75 -21.83
CA PHE A 92 -44.45 -7.68 -20.37
C PHE A 92 -44.16 -6.26 -19.88
N ARG A 93 -45.25 -5.52 -19.66
CA ARG A 93 -45.29 -4.20 -19.03
C ARG A 93 -45.06 -4.36 -17.53
N GLY A 94 -43.80 -4.45 -17.09
CA GLY A 94 -43.50 -4.53 -15.66
C GLY A 94 -42.01 -4.57 -15.34
N MET A 95 -41.59 -3.60 -14.53
CA MET A 95 -40.38 -3.55 -13.69
C MET A 95 -39.03 -3.07 -14.27
N TYR A 96 -38.79 -1.80 -13.96
CA TYR A 96 -37.56 -1.16 -13.46
C TYR A 96 -36.30 -1.12 -14.33
N ASN A 97 -36.09 0.10 -14.84
CA ASN A 97 -34.84 0.71 -15.22
C ASN A 97 -33.66 0.34 -14.31
N GLN A 98 -32.64 -0.32 -14.86
CA GLN A 98 -31.28 -0.32 -14.35
C GLN A 98 -30.34 -0.05 -15.53
N ARG A 99 -30.30 1.20 -15.99
CA ARG A 99 -29.30 1.68 -16.95
C ARG A 99 -28.05 2.09 -16.18
N PHE A 100 -27.09 1.17 -16.04
CA PHE A 100 -25.70 1.61 -15.92
C PHE A 100 -25.23 2.01 -17.32
N ILE A 101 -25.27 3.31 -17.57
CA ILE A 101 -24.60 3.95 -18.70
C ILE A 101 -23.11 3.95 -18.37
N CYS A 102 -22.29 3.29 -19.19
CA CYS A 102 -20.89 3.69 -19.35
C CYS A 102 -20.65 3.96 -20.82
N MET A 103 -20.66 5.24 -21.14
CA MET A 103 -20.22 5.83 -22.39
C MET A 103 -18.69 5.85 -22.44
N SER A 104 -18.10 5.49 -23.59
CA SER A 104 -16.87 6.06 -24.20
C SER A 104 -16.65 5.31 -25.54
N THR A 105 -16.97 5.82 -26.75
CA THR A 105 -16.18 6.77 -27.60
C THR A 105 -14.67 6.57 -27.45
N HIS A 106 -13.83 6.27 -28.45
CA HIS A 106 -13.72 6.52 -29.90
C HIS A 106 -12.92 5.34 -30.52
N GLY A 107 -12.71 5.11 -31.82
CA GLY A 107 -12.89 5.88 -33.06
C GLY A 107 -12.19 5.14 -34.22
N THR A 108 -12.70 5.39 -35.43
CA THR A 108 -12.04 5.45 -36.75
C THR A 108 -11.28 4.24 -37.32
N GLY A 109 -11.71 3.87 -38.53
CA GLY A 109 -11.03 3.05 -39.52
C GLY A 109 -11.95 2.93 -40.74
#